data_AF-A0A2N6IM69-F1
#
_entry.id   AF-A0A2N6IM69-F1
#
_cell.length_a   1.000
_cell.length_b   1.000
_cell.length_c   1.000
_cell.angle_alpha   90.00
_cell.angle_beta   90.00
_cell.angle_gamma   90.00
#
_symmetry.space_group_name_H-M   'P 1'
#
loop_
_entity.id
_entity.type
_entity.pdbx_description
1 polymer ?
#
loop_
_entity_poly.entity_id
_entity_poly.type
_entity_poly.pdbx_seq_one_letter_code
_entity_poly.pdbx_strand_id
1 'polypeptide(L)'
;MAKTLRFNAFQMNTVGHQSPGLWTHARDRSHRYTDPEHWTELAQLLEAGLFDAVFLADVLGVYDVYRGSLDAALDETGIDGFNLAFAVAHDSMADVVAHIVPELQRRGRYRTRYEEGSLRHKVFGQGPRLPADHAGRQVSITPGSATLAAA
;
A
#
# COMPACT_ATOMS: atom_id res chain seq x y z
N MET A 1 26.73 -12.50 -26.02
CA MET A 1 26.79 -12.64 -24.55
C MET A 1 25.39 -12.91 -24.03
N ALA A 2 25.24 -13.81 -23.05
CA ALA A 2 23.97 -13.99 -22.36
C ALA A 2 23.69 -12.79 -21.43
N LYS A 3 22.43 -12.38 -21.32
CA LYS A 3 22.01 -11.27 -20.45
C LYS A 3 21.89 -11.78 -19.01
N THR A 4 22.55 -11.11 -18.07
CA THR A 4 22.35 -11.37 -16.63
C THR A 4 20.93 -10.94 -16.23
N LEU A 5 20.19 -11.85 -15.61
CA LEU A 5 18.86 -11.57 -15.07
C LEU A 5 18.98 -10.96 -13.66
N ARG A 6 18.01 -10.12 -13.32
CA ARG A 6 17.89 -9.44 -12.02
C ARG A 6 16.60 -9.91 -11.37
N PHE A 7 16.64 -10.21 -10.07
CA PHE A 7 15.49 -10.68 -9.32
C PHE A 7 15.12 -9.69 -8.22
N ASN A 8 13.85 -9.29 -8.19
CA ASN A 8 13.27 -8.46 -7.13
C ASN A 8 12.11 -9.23 -6.52
N ALA A 9 12.16 -9.48 -5.21
CA ALA A 9 11.07 -10.10 -4.49
C ALA A 9 9.98 -9.06 -4.21
N PHE A 10 8.73 -9.38 -4.47
CA PHE A 10 7.58 -8.56 -4.11
C PHE A 10 6.91 -9.19 -2.89
N GLN A 11 6.67 -8.42 -1.83
CA GLN A 11 5.96 -8.86 -0.63
C GLN A 11 5.00 -7.78 -0.11
N MET A 12 4.01 -8.17 0.68
CA MET A 12 3.10 -7.23 1.37
C MET A 12 3.17 -7.38 2.88
N ASN A 13 3.03 -6.28 3.62
CA ASN A 13 2.96 -6.27 5.09
C ASN A 13 1.59 -6.76 5.61
N THR A 14 1.07 -7.88 5.08
CA THR A 14 -0.23 -8.42 5.46
C THR A 14 -0.24 -9.94 5.40
N VAL A 15 -1.30 -10.54 5.96
CA VAL A 15 -1.58 -11.98 5.83
C VAL A 15 -2.19 -12.23 4.46
N GLY A 16 -1.52 -13.04 3.64
CA GLY A 16 -1.99 -13.36 2.28
C GLY A 16 -1.63 -12.27 1.27
N HIS A 17 -0.56 -12.52 0.53
CA HIS A 17 0.06 -11.56 -0.38
C HIS A 17 -0.67 -11.42 -1.73
N GLN A 18 -1.15 -12.52 -2.33
CA GLN A 18 -1.85 -12.52 -3.64
C GLN A 18 -2.82 -13.70 -3.81
N SER A 19 -2.89 -14.60 -2.83
CA SER A 19 -3.65 -15.85 -2.89
C SER A 19 -4.55 -15.93 -1.65
N PRO A 20 -5.81 -15.47 -1.74
CA PRO A 20 -6.75 -15.53 -0.64
C PRO A 20 -6.87 -16.97 -0.09
N GLY A 21 -6.97 -17.10 1.23
CA GLY A 21 -7.12 -18.39 1.91
C GLY A 21 -5.82 -19.16 2.16
N LEU A 22 -4.69 -18.77 1.56
CA LEU A 22 -3.41 -19.48 1.74
C LEU A 22 -2.88 -19.42 3.19
N TRP A 23 -3.35 -18.46 3.98
CA TRP A 23 -3.05 -18.34 5.41
C TRP A 23 -3.45 -19.59 6.23
N THR A 24 -4.38 -20.40 5.73
CA THR A 24 -4.77 -21.68 6.34
C THR A 24 -3.79 -22.83 6.05
N HIS A 25 -2.90 -22.65 5.08
CA HIS A 25 -1.99 -23.69 4.65
C HIS A 25 -0.85 -23.86 5.68
N ALA A 26 -0.52 -25.09 6.06
CA ALA A 26 0.44 -25.37 7.15
C ALA A 26 1.85 -24.80 6.96
N ARG A 27 2.24 -24.49 5.72
CA ARG A 27 3.54 -23.86 5.39
C ARG A 27 3.49 -22.32 5.39
N ASP A 28 2.32 -21.71 5.51
CA ASP A 28 2.19 -20.26 5.45
C ASP A 28 2.61 -19.62 6.78
N ARG A 29 3.58 -18.71 6.72
CA ARG A 29 4.12 -17.97 7.87
C ARG A 29 3.77 -16.47 7.80
N SER A 30 2.89 -16.05 6.88
CA SER A 30 2.57 -14.64 6.65
C SER A 30 1.81 -13.99 7.82
N HIS A 31 1.21 -14.79 8.71
CA HIS A 31 0.63 -14.32 9.97
C HIS A 31 1.65 -13.61 10.90
N ARG A 32 2.96 -13.79 10.69
CA ARG A 32 4.02 -13.10 11.45
C ARG A 32 4.45 -11.75 10.83
N TYR A 33 3.67 -11.18 9.91
CA TYR A 33 4.04 -9.92 9.22
C TYR A 33 4.30 -8.72 10.16
N THR A 34 3.82 -8.75 11.41
CA THR A 34 4.08 -7.72 12.42
C THR A 34 5.37 -7.94 13.22
N ASP A 35 6.08 -9.05 12.98
CA ASP A 35 7.30 -9.43 13.68
C ASP A 35 8.54 -9.01 12.86
N PRO A 36 9.45 -8.17 13.40
CA PRO A 36 10.70 -7.81 12.72
C PRO A 36 11.60 -9.01 12.38
N GLU A 37 11.57 -10.09 13.17
CA GLU A 37 12.37 -11.29 12.91
C GLU A 37 11.92 -11.98 11.62
N HIS A 38 10.62 -12.00 11.33
CA HIS A 38 10.08 -12.53 10.08
C HIS A 38 10.67 -11.86 8.84
N TRP A 39 10.81 -10.53 8.87
CA TRP A 39 11.39 -9.75 7.78
C TRP A 39 12.90 -9.93 7.67
N THR A 40 13.58 -10.11 8.81
CA THR A 40 15.02 -10.38 8.85
C THR A 40 15.33 -11.76 8.26
N GLU A 41 14.55 -12.79 8.61
CA GLU A 41 14.64 -14.14 8.02
C GLU A 41 14.44 -14.09 6.49
N LEU A 42 13.46 -13.32 6.01
CA LEU A 42 13.21 -13.15 4.58
C LEU A 42 14.40 -12.48 3.87
N ALA A 43 14.95 -11.40 4.44
CA ALA A 43 16.08 -10.69 3.84
C ALA A 43 17.32 -11.59 3.69
N GLN A 44 17.65 -12.36 4.74
CA GLN A 44 18.76 -13.32 4.71
C GLN A 44 18.57 -14.42 3.66
N LEU A 45 17.34 -14.92 3.52
CA LEU A 45 17.01 -15.92 2.50
C LEU A 45 17.20 -15.36 1.08
N LEU A 46 16.73 -14.14 0.82
CA LEU A 46 16.85 -13.49 -0.49
C LEU A 46 18.31 -13.17 -0.82
N GLU A 47 19.09 -12.73 0.16
CA GLU A 47 20.54 -12.49 0.02
C GLU A 47 21.29 -13.78 -0.34
N ALA A 48 20.99 -14.90 0.31
CA ALA A 48 21.56 -16.21 -0.04
C ALA A 48 21.23 -16.65 -1.48
N GLY A 49 20.09 -16.18 -2.01
CA GLY A 49 19.65 -16.39 -3.40
C GLY A 49 20.16 -15.36 -4.41
N LEU A 50 21.00 -14.40 -3.99
CA LEU A 50 21.51 -13.30 -4.83
C LEU A 50 20.39 -12.43 -5.45
N PHE A 51 19.28 -12.24 -4.73
CA PHE A 51 18.26 -11.28 -5.14
C PHE A 51 18.80 -9.86 -5.03
N ASP A 52 18.40 -8.99 -5.97
CA ASP A 52 18.86 -7.60 -6.03
C ASP A 52 18.07 -6.69 -5.08
N ALA A 53 16.81 -7.03 -4.79
CA ALA A 53 15.93 -6.23 -3.93
C ALA A 53 14.74 -7.02 -3.39
N VAL A 54 14.10 -6.45 -2.36
CA VAL A 54 12.73 -6.76 -1.94
C VAL A 54 11.90 -5.48 -1.92
N PHE A 55 10.75 -5.50 -2.59
CA PHE A 55 9.74 -4.45 -2.54
C PHE A 55 8.64 -4.85 -1.55
N LEU A 56 8.52 -4.08 -0.48
CA LEU A 56 7.47 -4.23 0.53
C LEU A 56 6.30 -3.31 0.19
N ALA A 57 5.27 -3.88 -0.42
CA ALA A 57 4.01 -3.23 -0.69
C ALA A 57 3.14 -3.15 0.56
N ASP A 58 2.26 -2.17 0.58
CA ASP A 58 1.17 -2.06 1.56
C ASP A 58 -0.15 -1.96 0.79
N VAL A 59 -1.17 -2.65 1.28
CA VAL A 59 -2.52 -2.58 0.74
C VAL A 59 -3.44 -2.05 1.83
N LEU A 60 -3.79 -0.78 1.70
CA LEU A 60 -5.01 -0.24 2.28
C LEU A 60 -6.17 -0.76 1.42
N GLY A 61 -6.66 -1.97 1.66
CA GLY A 61 -7.72 -2.54 0.84
C GLY A 61 -8.20 -3.93 1.25
N VAL A 62 -9.50 -4.16 1.08
CA VAL A 62 -10.22 -5.34 1.56
C VAL A 62 -10.17 -6.47 0.54
N TYR A 63 -9.94 -7.68 1.04
CA TYR A 63 -10.28 -8.91 0.33
C TYR A 63 -11.64 -9.46 0.81
N ASP A 64 -12.51 -9.71 -0.16
CA ASP A 64 -13.79 -10.44 -0.15
C ASP A 64 -15.11 -9.67 0.12
N VAL A 65 -16.12 -10.08 -0.65
CA VAL A 65 -17.49 -9.57 -0.76
C VAL A 65 -18.40 -10.30 0.25
N TYR A 66 -18.16 -10.11 1.55
CA TYR A 66 -19.14 -10.53 2.55
C TYR A 66 -20.49 -9.86 2.21
N ARG A 67 -21.52 -10.68 1.94
CA ARG A 67 -22.85 -10.25 1.45
C ARG A 67 -22.86 -9.57 0.06
N GLY A 68 -21.83 -9.72 -0.76
CA GLY A 68 -21.82 -9.18 -2.11
C GLY A 68 -21.71 -7.66 -2.19
N SER A 69 -21.32 -6.98 -1.11
CA SER A 69 -21.04 -5.53 -1.11
C SER A 69 -19.76 -5.18 -0.36
N LEU A 70 -19.14 -4.07 -0.77
CA LEU A 70 -18.01 -3.43 -0.08
C LEU A 70 -18.44 -2.66 1.17
N ASP A 71 -19.74 -2.43 1.35
CA ASP A 71 -20.27 -1.59 2.43
C ASP A 71 -19.87 -2.11 3.81
N ALA A 72 -19.89 -3.42 4.04
CA ALA A 72 -19.50 -4.01 5.32
C ALA A 72 -18.05 -3.67 5.67
N ALA A 73 -17.16 -3.72 4.70
CA ALA A 73 -15.78 -3.31 4.91
C ALA A 73 -15.65 -1.82 5.21
N LEU A 74 -16.33 -0.97 4.45
CA LEU A 74 -16.31 0.48 4.66
C LEU A 74 -16.85 0.88 6.04
N ASP A 75 -17.98 0.31 6.43
CA ASP A 75 -18.72 0.76 7.61
C ASP A 75 -18.24 0.07 8.91
N GLU A 76 -17.70 -1.16 8.85
CA GLU A 76 -17.34 -1.93 10.06
C GLU A 76 -15.84 -1.94 10.39
N THR A 77 -14.94 -1.70 9.42
CA THR A 77 -13.49 -1.82 9.64
C THR A 77 -12.79 -0.49 9.95
N GLY A 78 -13.45 0.64 9.68
CA GLY A 78 -12.86 1.97 9.86
C GLY A 78 -11.84 2.36 8.80
N ILE A 79 -11.86 1.73 7.61
CA ILE A 79 -11.00 2.11 6.47
C ILE A 79 -11.52 3.36 5.76
N ASP A 80 -10.61 4.24 5.34
CA ASP A 80 -10.96 5.50 4.66
C ASP A 80 -10.86 5.44 3.12
N GLY A 81 -10.31 4.37 2.54
CA GLY A 81 -10.10 4.26 1.10
C GLY A 81 -9.44 2.96 0.64
N PHE A 82 -9.16 2.87 -0.67
CA PHE A 82 -8.64 1.67 -1.33
C PHE A 82 -7.42 1.95 -2.22
N ASN A 83 -6.45 1.05 -2.18
CA ASN A 83 -5.42 0.90 -3.20
C ASN A 83 -5.87 -0.13 -4.25
N LEU A 84 -5.97 0.26 -5.52
CA LEU A 84 -6.43 -0.62 -6.59
C LEU A 84 -5.23 -1.19 -7.37
N ALA A 85 -5.11 -2.51 -7.40
CA ALA A 85 -4.22 -3.22 -8.32
C ALA A 85 -4.91 -3.48 -9.67
N PHE A 86 -4.15 -3.66 -10.74
CA PHE A 86 -4.67 -4.01 -12.07
C PHE A 86 -4.36 -5.46 -12.41
N ALA A 87 -5.29 -6.11 -13.12
CA ALA A 87 -5.03 -7.39 -13.77
C ALA A 87 -4.48 -7.18 -15.18
N VAL A 88 -4.99 -6.16 -15.88
CA VAL A 88 -4.52 -5.72 -17.20
C VAL A 88 -4.17 -4.25 -17.10
N ALA A 89 -2.93 -3.91 -17.46
CA ALA A 89 -2.43 -2.55 -17.36
C ALA A 89 -3.32 -1.60 -18.15
N HIS A 90 -3.72 -0.51 -17.50
CA HIS A 90 -4.66 0.50 -18.00
C HIS A 90 -6.11 0.03 -18.16
N ASP A 91 -6.37 -1.15 -18.74
CA ASP A 91 -7.74 -1.62 -18.99
C ASP A 91 -8.52 -1.84 -17.68
N SER A 92 -7.91 -2.46 -16.66
CA SER A 92 -8.60 -2.63 -15.36
C SER A 92 -8.96 -1.29 -14.72
N MET A 93 -8.16 -0.24 -14.92
CA MET A 93 -8.47 1.09 -14.40
C MET A 93 -9.53 1.79 -15.25
N ALA A 94 -9.53 1.58 -16.57
CA ALA A 94 -10.59 2.05 -17.45
C ALA A 94 -11.95 1.44 -17.04
N ASP A 95 -11.98 0.14 -16.74
CA ASP A 95 -13.19 -0.54 -16.26
C ASP A 95 -13.68 0.01 -14.92
N VAL A 96 -12.76 0.26 -13.97
CA VAL A 96 -13.10 0.91 -12.69
C VAL A 96 -13.73 2.28 -12.93
N VAL A 97 -13.13 3.10 -13.79
CA VAL A 97 -13.64 4.44 -14.11
C VAL A 97 -14.99 4.38 -14.81
N ALA A 98 -15.18 3.41 -15.72
CA ALA A 98 -16.40 3.27 -16.50
C ALA A 98 -17.56 2.68 -15.70
N HIS A 99 -17.29 1.74 -14.79
CA HIS A 99 -18.32 0.92 -14.16
C HIS A 99 -18.44 1.10 -12.64
N ILE A 100 -17.33 1.25 -11.93
CA ILE A 100 -17.33 1.31 -10.47
C ILE A 100 -17.50 2.74 -9.95
N VAL A 101 -16.77 3.70 -10.52
CA VAL A 101 -16.84 5.12 -10.10
C VAL A 101 -18.27 5.68 -10.17
N PRO A 102 -19.05 5.48 -11.25
CA PRO A 102 -20.42 6.00 -11.31
C PRO A 102 -21.33 5.39 -10.24
N GLU A 103 -21.16 4.10 -9.92
CA GLU A 103 -21.96 3.44 -8.88
C GLU A 103 -21.61 3.95 -7.48
N LEU A 104 -20.33 4.13 -7.17
CA LEU A 104 -19.91 4.72 -5.90
C LEU A 104 -20.36 6.18 -5.76
N GLN A 105 -20.34 6.96 -6.85
CA GLN A 105 -20.89 8.31 -6.89
C GLN A 105 -22.41 8.31 -6.68
N ARG A 106 -23.14 7.40 -7.32
CA ARG A 106 -24.60 7.23 -7.14
C ARG A 106 -24.95 6.91 -5.69
N ARG A 107 -24.12 6.13 -4.99
CA ARG A 107 -24.26 5.81 -3.56
C ARG A 107 -23.78 6.92 -2.62
N GLY A 108 -23.24 8.03 -3.13
CA GLY A 108 -22.69 9.11 -2.32
C GLY A 108 -21.40 8.73 -1.58
N ARG A 109 -20.69 7.69 -2.02
CA ARG A 109 -19.46 7.16 -1.39
C ARG A 109 -18.18 7.52 -2.14
N TYR A 110 -18.27 8.28 -3.23
CA TYR A 110 -17.10 8.76 -3.98
C TYR A 110 -17.29 10.20 -4.46
N ARG A 111 -16.18 10.93 -4.54
CA ARG A 111 -16.17 12.35 -4.96
C ARG A 111 -16.68 12.52 -6.38
N THR A 112 -17.39 13.61 -6.65
CA THR A 112 -17.88 13.99 -7.99
C THR A 112 -17.01 15.04 -8.68
N ARG A 113 -16.14 15.72 -7.92
CA ARG A 113 -15.16 16.67 -8.42
C ARG A 113 -13.94 16.70 -7.50
N TYR A 114 -12.83 17.24 -8.01
CA TYR A 114 -11.68 17.55 -7.16
C TYR A 114 -11.91 18.86 -6.40
N GLU A 115 -11.49 18.87 -5.15
CA GLU A 115 -11.33 20.09 -4.37
C GLU A 115 -9.95 20.71 -4.65
N GLU A 116 -9.84 22.02 -4.47
CA GLU A 116 -8.57 22.74 -4.62
C GLU A 116 -7.62 22.47 -3.44
N GLY A 117 -6.34 22.81 -3.61
CA GLY A 117 -5.32 22.65 -2.57
C GLY A 117 -4.50 21.37 -2.68
N SER A 118 -3.70 21.09 -1.64
CA SER A 118 -2.75 19.97 -1.62
C SER A 118 -3.44 18.62 -1.37
N LEU A 119 -2.75 17.51 -1.64
CA LEU A 119 -3.25 16.17 -1.31
C LEU A 119 -3.61 16.04 0.17
N ARG A 120 -2.77 16.58 1.08
CA ARG A 120 -3.05 16.57 2.53
C ARG A 120 -4.35 17.30 2.86
N HIS A 121 -4.61 18.44 2.23
CA HIS A 121 -5.88 19.15 2.42
C HIS A 121 -7.07 18.31 1.96
N LYS A 122 -6.96 17.68 0.78
CA LYS A 122 -8.04 16.83 0.21
C LYS A 122 -8.32 15.55 1.00
N VAL A 123 -7.34 15.05 1.76
CA VAL A 123 -7.47 13.82 2.55
C VAL A 123 -7.89 14.13 3.99
N PHE A 124 -7.31 15.16 4.62
CA PHE A 124 -7.50 15.43 6.05
C PHE A 124 -8.32 16.69 6.36
N GLY A 125 -8.63 17.53 5.37
CA GLY A 125 -9.33 18.80 5.56
C GLY A 125 -8.53 19.90 6.29
N GLN A 126 -7.30 19.64 6.73
CA GLN A 126 -6.54 20.50 7.63
C GLN A 126 -5.43 21.34 6.93
N GLY A 127 -5.52 21.49 5.61
CA GLY A 127 -4.60 22.30 4.83
C GLY A 127 -3.27 21.59 4.49
N PRO A 128 -2.24 22.33 4.06
CA PRO A 128 -1.04 21.73 3.47
C PRO A 128 0.04 21.31 4.48
N ARG A 129 -0.10 21.65 5.77
CA ARG A 129 0.92 21.39 6.80
C ARG A 129 0.49 20.28 7.74
N LEU A 130 1.48 19.69 8.44
CA LEU A 130 1.24 18.71 9.48
C LEU A 130 0.46 19.35 10.65
N PRO A 131 -0.49 18.61 11.27
CA PRO A 131 -1.14 18.99 12.52
C PRO A 131 -0.11 19.35 13.61
N ALA A 132 -0.49 20.19 14.58
CA ALA A 132 0.43 20.70 15.59
C ALA A 132 1.00 19.59 16.50
N ASP A 133 0.23 18.53 16.72
CA ASP A 133 0.54 17.34 17.50
C ASP A 133 1.30 16.25 16.72
N HIS A 134 1.43 16.39 15.40
CA HIS A 134 2.11 15.40 14.58
C HIS A 134 3.62 15.40 14.87
N ALA A 135 4.23 14.25 15.14
CA ALA A 135 5.64 14.10 15.53
C ALA A 135 6.63 14.83 14.58
N GLY A 136 6.34 14.83 13.28
CA GLY A 136 7.12 15.60 12.28
C GLY A 136 7.20 17.12 12.51
N ARG A 137 6.41 17.72 13.41
CA ARG A 137 6.55 19.12 13.86
C ARG A 137 7.71 19.33 14.83
N GLN A 138 8.23 18.25 15.43
CA GLN A 138 9.35 18.28 16.36
C GLN A 138 10.71 18.29 15.65
N VAL A 139 10.73 18.05 14.33
CA VAL A 139 11.96 17.99 13.53
C VAL A 139 12.01 19.21 12.60
N SER A 140 13.12 19.95 12.67
CA SER A 140 13.45 21.01 11.72
C SER A 140 14.65 20.57 10.90
N ILE A 141 14.48 20.47 9.57
CA ILE A 141 15.58 20.19 8.65
C ILE A 141 16.13 21.55 8.19
N THR A 142 17.25 21.97 8.76
CA THR A 142 17.99 23.14 8.28
C THR A 142 18.78 22.74 7.04
N PRO A 143 18.59 23.37 5.87
CA PRO A 143 19.41 23.07 4.69
C PRO A 143 20.85 23.50 4.96
N GLY A 144 21.80 22.55 5.09
CA GLY A 144 23.24 22.90 5.12
C GLY A 144 24.25 22.01 5.87
N SER A 145 23.89 20.88 6.49
CA SER A 145 24.86 20.11 7.32
C SER A 145 25.28 18.74 6.79
N ALA A 146 24.99 18.40 5.53
CA ALA A 146 25.43 17.13 4.95
C ALA A 146 26.69 17.31 4.08
N THR A 147 27.84 17.54 4.72
CA THR A 147 29.13 17.21 4.10
C THR A 147 29.35 15.71 4.25
N LEU A 148 29.03 14.94 3.19
CA LEU A 148 29.56 13.60 3.02
C LEU A 148 31.06 13.73 2.77
N ALA A 149 31.87 13.36 3.75
CA ALA A 149 33.31 13.18 3.56
C ALA A 149 33.49 12.02 2.57
N ALA A 150 33.97 12.33 1.37
CA ALA A 150 34.42 11.33 0.41
C ALA A 150 35.67 10.64 0.99
N ALA A 151 35.61 9.30 1.06
CA ALA A 151 36.77 8.43 1.23
C ALA A 151 37.20 7.91 -0.15
#